data_AF-A0A2P2M2S6-F1
#
_entry.id   AF-A0A2P2M2S6-F1
#
_cell.length_a   1.000
_cell.length_b   1.000
_cell.length_c   1.000
_cell.angle_alpha   90.00
_cell.angle_beta   90.00
_cell.angle_gamma   90.00
#
_symmetry.space_group_name_H-M   'P 1'
#
loop_
_entity.id
_entity.type
_entity.pdbx_description
1 polymer ?
#
loop_
_entity_poly.entity_id
_entity_poly.type
_entity_poly.pdbx_seq_one_letter_code
_entity_poly.pdbx_strand_id
1 'polypeptide(L)'
;MGQMMKPRKTEITDKLRQEINKVVNRYIDEGIAELVPGVLFIDEVHMLDMECFSYLNRALESSLSPIVIFATNRGICNVRGTDMNSPHGIPVDLLDRLVIIRTQVYGPADMIQILAIRSQVEELMVDEESLAFLGEIGQRTSLRYAVQLLSPASIMAKMNGRDNICKADIGEVSVLYLDAKSSARVLQEQQEKYIS
;
A
#
# COMPACT_ATOMS: atom_id res chain seq x y z
N MET A 1 -6.52 -34.77 -9.83
CA MET A 1 -7.18 -34.07 -8.70
C MET A 1 -6.34 -32.84 -8.37
N GLY A 2 -6.82 -31.60 -8.30
CA GLY A 2 -8.13 -31.04 -8.63
C GLY A 2 -7.90 -29.82 -9.53
N GLN A 3 -8.75 -29.69 -10.54
CA GLN A 3 -8.96 -28.40 -11.18
C GLN A 3 -9.40 -27.44 -10.07
N MET A 4 -8.59 -26.43 -9.78
CA MET A 4 -9.06 -25.24 -9.08
C MET A 4 -10.31 -24.76 -9.83
N MET A 5 -11.48 -24.98 -9.25
CA MET A 5 -12.72 -24.39 -9.71
C MET A 5 -12.52 -22.88 -9.69
N LYS A 6 -12.24 -22.28 -10.84
CA LYS A 6 -12.46 -20.85 -11.03
C LYS A 6 -13.94 -20.63 -10.72
N PRO A 7 -14.33 -19.88 -9.68
CA PRO A 7 -15.70 -19.41 -9.62
C PRO A 7 -15.87 -18.52 -10.85
N ARG A 8 -16.68 -18.96 -11.82
CA ARG A 8 -17.15 -18.08 -12.90
C ARG A 8 -18.05 -17.03 -12.25
N LYS A 9 -17.44 -16.02 -11.64
CA LYS A 9 -18.15 -14.80 -11.25
C LYS A 9 -18.52 -14.11 -12.57
N THR A 10 -19.71 -14.39 -13.07
CA THR A 10 -20.32 -13.60 -14.13
C THR A 10 -20.44 -12.16 -13.65
N GLU A 11 -20.16 -11.20 -14.52
CA GLU A 11 -20.41 -9.79 -14.22
C GLU A 11 -21.85 -9.61 -13.74
N ILE A 12 -22.01 -8.87 -12.64
CA ILE A 12 -23.34 -8.54 -12.14
C ILE A 12 -23.95 -7.56 -13.14
N THR A 13 -25.12 -7.91 -13.70
CA THR A 13 -25.80 -7.07 -14.68
C THR A 13 -26.38 -5.83 -14.02
N ASP A 14 -26.48 -4.73 -14.77
CA ASP A 14 -27.09 -3.51 -14.25
C ASP A 14 -28.56 -3.68 -13.86
N LYS A 15 -29.29 -4.58 -14.54
CA LYS A 15 -30.65 -4.95 -14.17
C LYS A 15 -30.71 -5.51 -12.75
N LEU A 16 -29.83 -6.46 -12.42
CA LEU A 16 -29.78 -7.04 -11.07
C LEU A 16 -29.38 -6.00 -10.03
N ARG A 17 -28.40 -5.12 -10.34
CA ARG A 17 -28.03 -4.01 -9.44
C ARG A 17 -29.20 -3.08 -9.15
N GLN A 18 -29.98 -2.72 -10.17
CA GLN A 18 -31.16 -1.86 -10.03
C GLN A 18 -32.28 -2.54 -9.22
N GLU A 19 -32.51 -3.84 -9.43
CA GLU A 19 -33.48 -4.60 -8.65
C GLU A 19 -33.09 -4.65 -7.16
N ILE A 20 -31.82 -4.91 -6.86
CA ILE A 20 -31.31 -4.91 -5.48
C ILE A 20 -31.39 -3.52 -4.86
N ASN A 21 -31.00 -2.46 -5.59
CA ASN A 21 -31.08 -1.09 -5.08
C ASN A 21 -32.52 -0.69 -4.69
N LYS A 22 -33.53 -1.14 -5.43
CA LYS A 22 -34.94 -0.89 -5.08
C LYS A 22 -35.34 -1.57 -3.79
N VAL A 23 -34.89 -2.80 -3.55
CA VAL A 23 -35.19 -3.54 -2.32
C VAL A 23 -34.47 -2.89 -1.13
N VAL A 24 -33.19 -2.55 -1.28
CA VAL A 24 -32.40 -1.89 -0.24
C VAL A 24 -33.02 -0.54 0.14
N ASN A 25 -33.36 0.29 -0.84
CA ASN A 25 -34.01 1.58 -0.58
C ASN A 25 -35.35 1.43 0.14
N ARG A 26 -36.17 0.43 -0.24
CA ARG A 26 -37.43 0.15 0.47
C ARG A 26 -37.18 -0.19 1.94
N TYR A 27 -36.19 -1.02 2.25
CA TYR A 27 -35.88 -1.37 3.63
C TYR A 27 -35.36 -0.19 4.44
N ILE A 28 -34.66 0.75 3.80
CA ILE A 28 -34.25 2.00 4.43
C ILE A 28 -35.47 2.88 4.70
N ASP A 29 -36.36 3.07 3.72
CA ASP A 29 -37.56 3.89 3.84
C ASP A 29 -38.57 3.33 4.87
N GLU A 30 -38.68 2.01 4.97
CA GLU A 30 -39.53 1.31 5.96
C GLU A 30 -38.88 1.24 7.36
N GLY A 31 -37.63 1.68 7.52
CA GLY A 31 -36.90 1.64 8.78
C GLY A 31 -36.47 0.22 9.22
N ILE A 32 -36.48 -0.75 8.31
CA ILE A 32 -36.05 -2.14 8.54
C ILE A 32 -34.52 -2.23 8.54
N ALA A 33 -33.85 -1.40 7.74
CA ALA A 33 -32.40 -1.37 7.60
C ALA A 33 -31.86 0.07 7.67
N GLU A 34 -30.63 0.20 8.14
CA GLU A 34 -29.89 1.46 8.12
C GLU A 34 -28.69 1.32 7.16
N LEU A 35 -28.43 2.36 6.39
CA LEU A 35 -27.25 2.43 5.54
C LEU A 35 -26.05 2.91 6.33
N VAL A 36 -25.00 2.09 6.40
CA VAL A 36 -23.71 2.47 6.99
C VAL A 36 -22.70 2.72 5.86
N PRO A 37 -22.27 3.97 5.61
CA PRO A 37 -21.24 4.26 4.62
C PRO A 37 -19.90 3.61 4.99
N GLY A 38 -19.32 2.87 4.05
CA GLY A 38 -17.99 2.29 4.20
C GLY A 38 -16.86 3.27 3.87
N VAL A 39 -15.64 2.75 3.82
CA VAL A 39 -14.46 3.45 3.32
C VAL A 39 -13.88 2.68 2.15
N LEU A 40 -13.67 3.36 1.01
CA LEU A 40 -12.95 2.84 -0.15
C LEU A 40 -11.57 3.49 -0.19
N PHE A 41 -10.53 2.70 0.07
CA PHE A 41 -9.14 3.15 -0.07
C PHE A 41 -8.57 2.67 -1.41
N ILE A 42 -8.06 3.60 -2.21
CA ILE A 42 -7.37 3.31 -3.46
C ILE A 42 -5.94 3.85 -3.35
N ASP A 43 -4.99 2.93 -3.27
CA ASP A 43 -3.56 3.24 -3.33
C ASP A 43 -3.10 3.41 -4.78
N GLU A 44 -2.02 4.15 -4.97
CA GLU A 44 -1.44 4.48 -6.28
C GLU A 44 -2.46 4.98 -7.31
N VAL A 45 -3.35 5.91 -6.91
CA VAL A 45 -4.46 6.40 -7.74
C VAL A 45 -4.03 6.95 -9.11
N HIS A 46 -2.79 7.42 -9.24
CA HIS A 46 -2.19 7.88 -10.51
C HIS A 46 -2.09 6.78 -11.58
N MET A 47 -2.32 5.53 -11.22
CA MET A 47 -2.38 4.40 -12.14
C MET A 47 -3.74 4.24 -12.83
N LEU A 48 -4.78 4.95 -12.36
CA LEU A 48 -6.10 5.00 -12.99
C LEU A 48 -6.07 5.82 -14.28
N ASP A 49 -6.94 5.47 -15.22
CA ASP A 49 -7.16 6.22 -16.45
C ASP A 49 -8.34 7.20 -16.34
N MET A 50 -8.51 8.01 -17.37
CA MET A 50 -9.57 9.02 -17.43
C MET A 50 -10.99 8.41 -17.35
N GLU A 51 -11.19 7.20 -17.86
CA GLU A 51 -12.50 6.52 -17.79
C GLU A 51 -12.84 6.12 -16.35
N CYS A 52 -11.84 5.61 -15.61
CA CYS A 52 -11.96 5.30 -14.19
C CYS A 52 -12.28 6.56 -13.36
N PHE A 53 -11.60 7.68 -13.63
CA PHE A 53 -11.89 8.95 -12.95
C PHE A 53 -13.28 9.49 -13.27
N SER A 54 -13.73 9.37 -14.52
CA SER A 54 -15.09 9.75 -14.91
C SER A 54 -16.14 8.91 -14.18
N TYR A 55 -15.90 7.60 -14.06
CA TYR A 55 -16.74 6.70 -13.28
C TYR A 55 -16.78 7.09 -11.80
N LEU A 56 -15.62 7.35 -11.18
CA LEU A 56 -15.51 7.74 -9.78
C LEU A 56 -16.23 9.06 -9.51
N ASN A 57 -16.07 10.06 -10.39
CA ASN A 57 -16.76 11.35 -10.26
C ASN A 57 -18.29 11.17 -10.20
N ARG A 58 -18.85 10.32 -11.08
CA ARG A 58 -20.28 9.99 -11.07
C ARG A 58 -20.67 9.16 -9.84
N ALA A 59 -19.84 8.21 -9.42
CA ALA A 59 -20.12 7.36 -8.27
C ALA A 59 -20.10 8.16 -6.94
N LEU A 60 -19.28 9.20 -6.86
CA LEU A 60 -19.20 10.11 -5.71
C LEU A 60 -20.41 11.05 -5.59
N GLU A 61 -21.21 11.20 -6.64
CA GLU A 61 -22.47 11.97 -6.59
C GLU A 61 -23.64 11.15 -6.02
N SER A 62 -23.49 9.82 -5.90
CA SER A 62 -24.52 8.95 -5.33
C SER A 62 -24.65 9.18 -3.81
N SER A 63 -25.88 9.19 -3.29
CA SER A 63 -26.13 9.26 -1.85
C SER A 63 -25.63 8.04 -1.08
N LEU A 64 -25.42 6.92 -1.77
CA LEU A 64 -24.88 5.67 -1.21
C LEU A 64 -23.36 5.59 -1.29
N SER A 65 -22.68 6.67 -1.70
CA SER A 65 -21.23 6.64 -1.92
C SER A 65 -20.47 6.51 -0.59
N PRO A 66 -19.50 5.59 -0.49
CA PRO A 66 -18.63 5.51 0.68
C PRO A 66 -17.68 6.71 0.75
N ILE A 67 -17.01 6.87 1.88
CA ILE A 67 -15.87 7.80 1.96
C ILE A 67 -14.74 7.23 1.10
N VAL A 68 -14.30 7.98 0.09
CA VAL A 68 -13.20 7.57 -0.78
C VAL A 68 -11.90 8.25 -0.34
N ILE A 69 -10.88 7.44 -0.09
CA ILE A 69 -9.54 7.90 0.27
C ILE A 69 -8.57 7.49 -0.84
N PHE A 70 -7.95 8.47 -1.46
CA PHE A 70 -6.92 8.27 -2.47
C PHE A 70 -5.53 8.42 -1.85
N ALA A 71 -4.60 7.54 -2.22
CA ALA A 71 -3.19 7.69 -1.94
C ALA A 71 -2.35 7.73 -3.22
N THR A 72 -1.31 8.56 -3.20
CA THR A 72 -0.38 8.71 -4.31
C THR A 72 0.97 9.17 -3.80
N ASN A 73 2.03 8.64 -4.40
CA ASN A 73 3.41 9.06 -4.19
C ASN A 73 3.94 9.91 -5.37
N ARG A 74 3.09 10.25 -6.35
CA ARG A 74 3.44 11.09 -7.51
C ARG A 74 3.05 12.54 -7.28
N GLY A 75 3.97 13.47 -7.58
CA GLY A 75 3.74 14.91 -7.48
C GLY A 75 2.96 15.46 -8.68
N ILE A 76 3.57 15.48 -9.85
CA ILE A 76 2.93 15.82 -11.13
C ILE A 76 3.18 14.65 -12.09
N CYS A 77 2.13 14.17 -12.75
CA CYS A 77 2.25 13.16 -13.80
C CYS A 77 1.08 13.24 -14.78
N ASN A 78 1.21 12.55 -15.92
CA ASN A 78 0.12 12.46 -16.89
C ASN A 78 -1.07 11.68 -16.33
N VAL A 79 -2.28 12.14 -16.62
CA VAL A 79 -3.50 11.35 -16.45
C VAL A 79 -3.51 10.27 -17.53
N ARG A 80 -3.51 8.99 -17.14
CA ARG A 80 -3.42 7.88 -18.10
C ARG A 80 -4.60 7.91 -19.07
N GLY A 81 -4.31 7.65 -20.35
CA GLY A 81 -5.27 7.79 -21.43
C GLY A 81 -5.36 9.21 -22.02
N THR A 82 -4.56 10.16 -21.54
CA THR A 82 -4.48 11.53 -22.06
C THR A 82 -3.04 12.04 -22.09
N ASP A 83 -2.80 13.15 -22.81
CA ASP A 83 -1.53 13.88 -22.78
C ASP A 83 -1.50 14.99 -21.71
N MET A 84 -2.49 15.03 -20.81
CA MET A 84 -2.64 16.07 -19.81
C MET A 84 -1.79 15.77 -18.58
N ASN A 85 -0.84 16.66 -18.27
CA ASN A 85 -0.14 16.67 -17.00
C ASN A 85 -1.01 17.31 -15.91
N SER A 86 -1.15 16.65 -14.77
CA SER A 86 -1.92 17.15 -13.63
C SER A 86 -1.24 16.82 -12.29
N PRO A 87 -1.44 17.63 -11.23
CA PRO A 87 -1.06 17.22 -9.89
C PRO A 87 -1.63 15.85 -9.55
N HIS A 88 -0.77 14.98 -9.04
CA HIS A 88 -1.06 13.62 -8.62
C HIS A 88 -1.59 12.68 -9.73
N GLY A 89 -1.59 13.10 -10.99
CA GLY A 89 -2.19 12.35 -12.10
C GLY A 89 -3.72 12.27 -12.01
N ILE A 90 -4.35 13.22 -11.32
CA ILE A 90 -5.79 13.28 -11.12
C ILE A 90 -6.37 14.44 -11.97
N PRO A 91 -7.47 14.23 -12.72
CA PRO A 91 -8.17 15.30 -13.41
C PRO A 91 -8.57 16.47 -12.50
N VAL A 92 -8.48 17.70 -13.00
CA VAL A 92 -8.69 18.93 -12.20
C VAL A 92 -10.09 18.99 -11.58
N ASP A 93 -11.10 18.52 -12.30
CA ASP A 93 -12.49 18.43 -11.87
C ASP A 93 -12.69 17.55 -10.64
N LEU A 94 -11.95 16.43 -10.54
CA LEU A 94 -11.95 15.61 -9.33
C LEU A 94 -11.06 16.25 -8.25
N LEU A 95 -9.89 16.77 -8.62
CA LEU A 95 -8.92 17.36 -7.69
C LEU A 95 -9.51 18.51 -6.86
N ASP A 96 -10.31 19.38 -7.48
CA ASP A 96 -10.98 20.51 -6.82
C ASP A 96 -12.00 20.07 -5.75
N ARG A 97 -12.43 18.81 -5.79
CA ARG A 97 -13.37 18.21 -4.83
C ARG A 97 -12.67 17.47 -3.69
N LEU A 98 -11.34 17.36 -3.71
CA LEU A 98 -10.57 16.58 -2.73
C LEU A 98 -10.02 17.43 -1.60
N VAL A 99 -10.02 16.85 -0.40
CA VAL A 99 -9.23 17.36 0.72
C VAL A 99 -7.85 16.71 0.69
N ILE A 100 -6.82 17.49 0.38
CA ILE A 100 -5.44 16.98 0.25
C ILE A 100 -4.75 17.01 1.62
N ILE A 101 -4.38 15.83 2.11
CA ILE A 101 -3.59 15.65 3.34
C ILE A 101 -2.18 15.19 2.94
N ARG A 102 -1.16 15.94 3.37
CA ARG A 102 0.25 15.59 3.10
C ARG A 102 0.85 14.89 4.31
N THR A 103 1.37 13.68 4.10
CA THR A 103 2.14 12.95 5.11
C THR A 103 3.60 13.40 5.11
N GLN A 104 4.21 13.48 6.28
CA GLN A 104 5.63 13.76 6.42
C GLN A 104 6.42 12.45 6.51
N VAL A 105 7.71 12.52 6.17
CA VAL A 105 8.63 11.39 6.34
C VAL A 105 8.93 11.23 7.83
N TYR A 106 8.93 9.99 8.31
CA TYR A 106 9.26 9.66 9.70
C TYR A 106 10.68 10.10 10.08
N GLY A 107 10.85 10.60 11.30
CA GLY A 107 12.18 10.81 11.88
C GLY A 107 12.81 9.50 12.37
N PRO A 108 14.12 9.50 12.72
CA PRO A 108 14.79 8.31 13.24
C PRO A 108 14.12 7.74 14.50
N ALA A 109 13.68 8.60 15.42
CA ALA A 109 12.98 8.20 16.63
C ALA A 109 11.65 7.48 16.33
N ASP A 110 10.84 8.03 15.41
CA ASP A 110 9.58 7.43 15.00
C ASP A 110 9.80 6.08 14.31
N MET A 111 10.84 5.97 13.46
CA MET A 111 11.17 4.70 12.81
C MET A 111 11.53 3.61 13.82
N ILE A 112 12.38 3.93 14.80
CA ILE A 112 12.76 2.99 15.87
C ILE A 112 11.52 2.57 16.66
N GLN A 113 10.63 3.50 17.00
CA GLN A 113 9.39 3.20 17.70
C GLN A 113 8.46 2.29 16.89
N ILE A 114 8.31 2.55 15.59
CA ILE A 114 7.50 1.69 14.70
C ILE A 114 8.10 0.29 14.61
N LEU A 115 9.43 0.19 14.48
CA LEU A 115 10.14 -1.10 14.43
C LEU A 115 9.98 -1.87 15.75
N ALA A 116 10.06 -1.20 16.89
CA ALA A 116 9.85 -1.81 18.20
C ALA A 116 8.41 -2.33 18.37
N ILE A 117 7.40 -1.58 17.92
CA ILE A 117 6.01 -2.05 17.93
C ILE A 117 5.85 -3.25 16.99
N ARG A 118 6.49 -3.23 15.82
CA ARG A 118 6.44 -4.34 14.86
C ARG A 118 7.12 -5.60 15.39
N SER A 119 8.28 -5.48 16.03
CA SER A 119 8.93 -6.64 16.65
C SER A 119 8.09 -7.23 17.78
N GLN A 120 7.39 -6.41 18.57
CA GLN A 120 6.45 -6.89 19.59
C GLN A 120 5.26 -7.64 18.99
N VAL A 121 4.65 -7.12 17.91
CA VAL A 121 3.52 -7.76 17.22
C VAL A 121 3.93 -9.09 16.60
N GLU A 122 5.16 -9.21 16.12
CA GLU A 122 5.72 -10.45 15.56
C GLU A 122 6.35 -11.37 16.62
N GLU A 123 6.26 -11.02 17.91
CA GLU A 123 6.84 -11.77 19.04
C GLU A 123 8.36 -12.01 18.89
N LEU A 124 9.06 -11.02 18.33
CA LEU A 124 10.51 -11.04 18.11
C LEU A 124 11.24 -10.26 19.22
N MET A 125 12.21 -10.92 19.86
CA MET A 125 13.14 -10.25 20.76
C MET A 125 14.26 -9.58 19.95
N VAL A 126 14.38 -8.27 20.09
CA VAL A 126 15.40 -7.45 19.43
C VAL A 126 16.01 -6.53 20.49
N ASP A 127 17.34 -6.49 20.58
CA ASP A 127 18.00 -5.57 21.51
C ASP A 127 17.92 -4.11 21.02
N GLU A 128 18.14 -3.16 21.94
CA GLU A 128 18.03 -1.73 21.64
C GLU A 128 19.06 -1.25 20.61
N GLU A 129 20.28 -1.82 20.61
CA GLU A 129 21.32 -1.47 19.62
C GLU A 129 20.90 -1.93 18.21
N SER A 130 20.31 -3.12 18.12
CA SER A 130 19.77 -3.69 16.89
C SER A 130 18.58 -2.91 16.35
N LEU A 131 17.68 -2.43 17.22
CA LEU A 131 16.58 -1.54 16.82
C LEU A 131 17.09 -0.19 16.32
N ALA A 132 18.09 0.40 16.98
CA ALA A 132 18.72 1.62 16.52
C ALA A 132 19.37 1.42 15.14
N PHE A 133 20.09 0.30 14.94
CA PHE A 133 20.70 -0.04 13.65
C PHE A 133 19.67 -0.26 12.54
N LEU A 134 18.54 -0.92 12.82
CA LEU A 134 17.42 -1.03 11.89
C LEU A 134 16.81 0.33 11.55
N GLY A 135 16.73 1.24 12.52
CA GLY A 135 16.31 2.63 12.33
C GLY A 135 17.22 3.37 11.33
N GLU A 136 18.54 3.25 11.48
CA GLU A 136 19.53 3.81 10.54
C GLU A 136 19.37 3.22 9.13
N ILE A 137 19.19 1.89 9.03
CA ILE A 137 18.91 1.22 7.75
C ILE A 137 17.63 1.77 7.13
N GLY A 138 16.56 1.91 7.91
CA GLY A 138 15.27 2.44 7.48
C GLY A 138 15.38 3.87 6.95
N GLN A 139 16.20 4.70 7.58
CA GLN A 139 16.47 6.07 7.14
C GLN A 139 17.26 6.12 5.82
N ARG A 140 18.25 5.24 5.65
CA ARG A 140 19.04 5.15 4.41
C ARG A 140 18.22 4.59 3.24
N THR A 141 17.33 3.64 3.52
CA THR A 141 16.58 2.86 2.53
C THR A 141 15.09 3.20 2.54
N SER A 142 14.28 2.43 3.28
CA SER A 142 12.88 2.66 3.58
C SER A 142 12.46 1.89 4.84
N LEU A 143 11.44 2.39 5.54
CA LEU A 143 10.84 1.70 6.68
C LEU A 143 10.32 0.29 6.31
N ARG A 144 9.76 0.13 5.10
CA ARG A 144 9.27 -1.16 4.60
C ARG A 144 10.39 -2.21 4.56
N TYR A 145 11.55 -1.83 4.02
CA TYR A 145 12.70 -2.71 3.95
C TYR A 145 13.21 -3.06 5.36
N ALA A 146 13.34 -2.08 6.25
CA ALA A 146 13.77 -2.33 7.63
C ALA A 146 12.83 -3.29 8.38
N VAL A 147 11.51 -3.16 8.21
CA VAL A 147 10.54 -4.11 8.77
C VAL A 147 10.70 -5.50 8.17
N GLN A 148 10.91 -5.61 6.86
CA GLN A 148 11.10 -6.89 6.17
C GLN A 148 12.38 -7.62 6.59
N LEU A 149 13.39 -6.93 7.13
CA LEU A 149 14.61 -7.55 7.65
C LEU A 149 14.38 -8.27 8.99
N LEU A 150 13.34 -7.94 9.75
CA LEU A 150 13.09 -8.54 11.07
C LEU A 150 12.90 -10.05 11.00
N SER A 151 12.05 -10.54 10.08
CA SER A 151 11.74 -11.97 10.01
C SER A 151 12.95 -12.82 9.56
N PRO A 152 13.71 -12.46 8.52
CA PRO A 152 14.95 -13.16 8.19
C PRO A 152 16.03 -13.03 9.27
N ALA A 153 16.13 -11.89 9.96
CA ALA A 153 17.07 -11.73 11.08
C ALA A 153 16.72 -12.65 12.25
N SER A 154 15.42 -12.88 12.52
CA SER A 154 14.97 -13.90 13.49
C SER A 154 15.42 -15.30 13.11
N ILE A 155 15.32 -15.65 11.83
CA ILE A 155 15.76 -16.96 11.33
C ILE A 155 17.28 -17.11 11.50
N MET A 156 18.06 -16.06 11.19
CA MET A 156 19.50 -16.07 11.43
C MET A 156 19.87 -16.23 12.91
N ALA A 157 19.21 -15.47 13.79
CA ALA A 157 19.42 -15.61 15.22
C ALA A 157 19.17 -17.07 15.67
N LYS A 158 18.07 -17.67 15.22
CA LYS A 158 17.71 -19.06 15.53
C LYS A 158 18.70 -20.08 14.97
N MET A 159 19.20 -19.88 13.74
CA MET A 159 20.27 -20.72 13.18
C MET A 159 21.56 -20.64 14.01
N ASN A 160 21.84 -19.48 14.58
CA ASN A 160 22.94 -19.24 15.51
C ASN A 160 22.63 -19.68 16.96
N GLY A 161 21.51 -20.36 17.20
CA GLY A 161 21.12 -20.88 18.51
C GLY A 161 20.64 -19.81 19.50
N ARG A 162 20.25 -18.63 19.02
CA ARG A 162 19.75 -17.50 19.83
C ARG A 162 18.30 -17.17 19.45
N ASP A 163 17.50 -16.78 20.44
CA ASP A 163 16.15 -16.25 20.17
C ASP A 163 16.12 -14.72 20.04
N ASN A 164 17.17 -14.03 20.52
CA ASN A 164 17.31 -12.59 20.42
C ASN A 164 18.09 -12.19 19.17
N ILE A 165 17.48 -11.32 18.35
CA ILE A 165 18.09 -10.73 17.16
C ILE A 165 19.14 -9.72 17.60
N CYS A 166 20.36 -9.88 17.08
CA CYS A 166 21.45 -8.93 17.30
C CYS A 166 21.85 -8.23 16.00
N LYS A 167 22.67 -7.18 16.16
CA LYS A 167 23.17 -6.35 15.06
C LYS A 167 23.91 -7.14 13.98
N ALA A 168 24.62 -8.20 14.38
CA ALA A 168 25.32 -9.07 13.44
C ALA A 168 24.34 -9.83 12.52
N ASP A 169 23.22 -10.32 13.06
CA ASP A 169 22.19 -11.01 12.28
C ASP A 169 21.57 -10.06 11.24
N ILE A 170 21.25 -8.83 11.66
CA ILE A 170 20.72 -7.79 10.76
C ILE A 170 21.75 -7.41 9.69
N GLY A 171 23.02 -7.28 10.07
CA GLY A 171 24.12 -6.99 9.16
C GLY A 171 24.25 -8.03 8.06
N GLU A 172 24.26 -9.32 8.42
CA GLU A 172 24.35 -10.43 7.47
C GLU A 172 23.14 -10.47 6.53
N VAL A 173 21.92 -10.36 7.08
CA VAL A 173 20.70 -10.33 6.28
C VAL A 173 20.67 -9.13 5.33
N SER A 174 21.17 -7.96 5.75
CA SER A 174 21.21 -6.77 4.89
C SER A 174 22.13 -6.92 3.68
N VAL A 175 23.14 -7.81 3.76
CA VAL A 175 24.00 -8.16 2.62
C VAL A 175 23.30 -9.14 1.69
N LEU A 176 22.54 -10.08 2.23
CA LEU A 176 21.82 -11.10 1.45
C LEU A 176 20.60 -10.52 0.72
N TYR A 177 19.87 -9.60 1.35
CA TYR A 177 18.65 -9.02 0.80
C TYR A 177 18.88 -7.56 0.45
N LEU A 178 19.01 -7.26 -0.84
CA LEU A 178 19.25 -5.90 -1.31
C LEU A 178 17.95 -5.06 -1.28
N ASP A 179 18.05 -3.80 -0.84
CA ASP A 179 16.98 -2.84 -1.02
C ASP A 179 16.83 -2.41 -2.49
N ALA A 180 15.67 -1.84 -2.85
CA ALA A 180 15.37 -1.46 -4.22
C ALA A 180 16.38 -0.48 -4.84
N LYS A 181 16.94 0.46 -4.07
CA LYS A 181 17.93 1.43 -4.59
C LYS A 181 19.26 0.75 -4.85
N SER A 182 19.71 -0.08 -3.92
CA SER A 182 20.95 -0.86 -4.09
C SER A 182 20.84 -1.84 -5.25
N SER A 183 19.71 -2.53 -5.39
CA SER A 183 19.43 -3.44 -6.50
C SER A 183 19.44 -2.70 -7.85
N ALA A 184 18.78 -1.53 -7.94
CA ALA A 184 18.79 -0.71 -9.16
C ALA A 184 20.21 -0.25 -9.55
N ARG A 185 21.06 0.09 -8.57
CA ARG A 185 22.46 0.47 -8.84
C ARG A 185 23.26 -0.69 -9.43
N VAL A 186 23.11 -1.90 -8.88
CA VAL A 186 23.79 -3.09 -9.41
C VAL A 186 23.35 -3.38 -10.86
N LEU A 187 22.07 -3.21 -11.17
CA LEU A 187 21.56 -3.35 -12.54
C LEU A 187 22.17 -2.32 -13.48
N GLN A 188 22.29 -1.07 -13.04
CA GLN A 188 22.89 0.00 -13.84
C GLN A 188 24.38 -0.22 -14.10
N GLU A 189 25.14 -0.68 -13.10
CA GLU A 189 26.56 -1.02 -13.23
C GLU A 189 26.81 -2.22 -14.15
N GLN A 190 25.84 -3.13 -14.24
CA GLN A 190 25.92 -4.35 -15.05
C GLN A 190 25.03 -4.30 -16.28
N GLN A 191 24.68 -3.10 -16.77
CA GLN A 191 23.70 -2.90 -17.84
C GLN A 191 23.98 -3.76 -19.09
N GLU A 192 25.25 -3.99 -19.43
CA GLU A 192 25.67 -4.82 -20.57
C GLU A 192 25.25 -6.31 -20.46
N LYS A 193 24.95 -6.79 -19.26
CA LYS A 193 24.50 -8.17 -19.01
C LYS A 193 22.99 -8.33 -19.08
N TYR A 194 22.24 -7.24 -19.11
CA TYR A 194 20.78 -7.23 -19.11
C TYR A 194 20.24 -6.81 -20.47
N ILE A 195 19.13 -7.45 -20.87
CA ILE A 195 18.44 -7.11 -22.11
C ILE A 195 17.60 -5.85 -21.86
N SER A 196 17.67 -4.90 -22.78
CA SER A 196 16.87 -3.67 -22.82
C SER A 196 15.43 -3.94 -23.26
#